data_AF-A0A1Q9NUT5-F1
#
_entry.id   AF-A0A1Q9NUT5-F1
#
_cell.length_a   1.000
_cell.length_b   1.000
_cell.length_c   1.000
_cell.angle_alpha   90.00
_cell.angle_beta   90.00
_cell.angle_gamma   90.00
#
_symmetry.space_group_name_H-M   'P 1'
#
loop_
_entity.id
_entity.type
_entity.pdbx_description
1 polymer ?
#
loop_
_entity_poly.entity_id
_entity_poly.type
_entity_poly.pdbx_seq_one_letter_code
_entity_poly.pdbx_strand_id
1 'polypeptide(L)'
;MKQPTPIQFLAYMLGVFIILASLSPFLMQSSISPTSSGKDIRVMSYNIQQAFNTEGILDLEMLTKTIREANPDIIGLQESLPTRIASSNVNPLVKLANELGYYIYNGPGPQYQTPDLFCLSIK
;
A
#
# COMPACT_ATOMS: atom_id res chain seq x y z
N MET A 1 -22.75 -54.11 13.46
CA MET A 1 -22.38 -52.68 13.46
C MET A 1 -22.99 -52.05 14.71
N LYS A 2 -22.20 -51.39 15.56
CA LYS A 2 -22.68 -50.76 16.80
C LYS A 2 -23.35 -49.44 16.44
N GLN A 3 -24.60 -49.25 16.81
CA GLN A 3 -25.33 -48.00 16.55
C GLN A 3 -24.67 -46.85 17.33
N PRO A 4 -24.55 -45.65 16.73
CA PRO A 4 -23.99 -44.50 17.41
C PRO A 4 -24.87 -44.11 18.60
N THR A 5 -24.24 -43.69 19.70
CA THR A 5 -24.97 -43.16 20.86
C THR A 5 -25.61 -41.81 20.53
N PRO A 6 -26.63 -41.36 21.27
CA PRO A 6 -27.25 -40.05 21.04
C PRO A 6 -26.24 -38.89 21.05
N ILE A 7 -25.20 -38.98 21.88
CA ILE A 7 -24.11 -37.99 21.97
C ILE A 7 -23.25 -38.00 20.70
N GLN A 8 -22.94 -39.19 20.16
CA GLN A 8 -22.19 -39.32 18.90
C GLN A 8 -23.01 -38.78 17.72
N PHE A 9 -24.31 -39.04 17.72
CA PHE A 9 -25.23 -38.50 16.71
C PHE A 9 -25.26 -36.96 16.75
N LEU A 10 -25.37 -36.37 17.94
CA LEU A 10 -25.33 -34.91 18.12
C LEU A 10 -23.99 -34.31 17.65
N ALA A 11 -22.87 -34.95 17.98
CA ALA A 11 -21.55 -34.52 17.54
C ALA A 11 -21.39 -34.54 16.01
N TYR A 12 -21.94 -35.56 15.33
CA TYR A 12 -21.95 -35.61 13.87
C TYR A 12 -22.79 -34.48 13.26
N MET A 13 -23.98 -34.21 13.81
CA MET A 13 -24.83 -33.11 13.35
C MET A 13 -24.15 -31.75 13.53
N LEU A 14 -23.48 -31.54 14.66
CA LEU A 14 -22.72 -30.31 14.92
C LEU A 14 -21.54 -30.15 13.95
N GLY A 15 -20.81 -31.24 13.68
CA GLY A 15 -19.70 -31.23 12.73
C GLY A 15 -20.15 -30.89 11.30
N VAL A 16 -21.23 -31.50 10.83
CA VAL A 16 -21.82 -31.19 9.52
C VAL A 16 -22.28 -29.73 9.46
N PHE A 17 -22.90 -29.23 10.52
CA PHE A 17 -23.33 -27.83 10.59
C PHE A 17 -22.17 -26.84 10.49
N ILE A 18 -21.04 -27.10 11.18
CA ILE A 18 -19.83 -26.26 11.11
C ILE A 18 -19.22 -26.27 9.70
N ILE A 19 -19.20 -27.42 9.03
CA ILE A 19 -18.70 -27.55 7.66
C ILE A 19 -19.59 -26.76 6.68
N LEU A 20 -20.91 -26.84 6.84
CA LEU A 20 -21.84 -26.10 5.97
C LEU A 20 -21.79 -24.58 6.25
N ALA A 21 -21.67 -24.17 7.51
CA ALA A 21 -21.58 -22.76 7.89
C ALA A 21 -20.31 -22.09 7.37
N SER A 22 -19.19 -22.82 7.33
CA SER A 22 -17.90 -22.30 6.83
C SER A 22 -17.85 -22.14 5.30
N LEU A 23 -18.81 -22.72 4.57
CA LEU A 23 -18.95 -22.54 3.11
C LEU A 23 -19.72 -21.26 2.73
N SER A 24 -20.50 -20.70 3.66
CA SER A 24 -21.33 -19.52 3.41
C SER A 24 -20.60 -18.24 2.94
N PRO A 25 -19.36 -17.92 3.39
CA PRO A 25 -18.66 -16.71 2.95
C PRO A 25 -18.26 -16.76 1.47
N PHE A 26 -18.01 -17.96 0.95
CA PHE A 26 -17.64 -18.16 -0.46
C PHE A 26 -18.82 -17.95 -1.41
N LEU A 27 -20.04 -18.23 -0.96
CA LEU A 27 -21.27 -18.01 -1.74
C LEU A 27 -21.76 -16.54 -1.68
N MET A 28 -21.32 -15.80 -0.66
CA MET A 28 -21.66 -14.39 -0.45
C MET A 28 -20.56 -13.44 -0.93
N GLN A 29 -19.66 -13.92 -1.79
CA GLN A 29 -18.65 -13.07 -2.42
C GLN A 29 -19.36 -12.09 -3.36
N SER A 30 -19.64 -10.88 -2.86
CA SER A 30 -20.18 -9.81 -3.68
C SER A 30 -19.12 -9.40 -4.70
N SER A 31 -19.39 -9.58 -5.99
CA SER A 31 -18.58 -8.99 -7.04
C SER A 31 -18.84 -7.50 -7.06
N ILE A 32 -17.92 -6.73 -6.50
CA ILE A 32 -17.86 -5.29 -6.73
C ILE A 32 -17.53 -5.13 -8.21
N SER A 33 -18.54 -4.93 -9.05
CA SER A 33 -18.29 -4.54 -10.44
C SER A 33 -17.75 -3.13 -10.42
N PRO A 34 -16.50 -2.89 -10.86
CA PRO A 34 -15.98 -1.54 -10.95
C PRO A 34 -16.89 -0.77 -11.91
N THR A 35 -17.56 0.26 -11.40
CA THR A 35 -18.30 1.19 -12.25
C THR A 35 -17.26 2.02 -12.98
N SER A 36 -17.03 1.76 -14.27
CA SER A 36 -16.00 2.44 -15.08
C SER A 36 -16.42 3.86 -15.49
N SER A 37 -17.05 4.62 -14.59
CA SER A 37 -17.50 6.00 -14.85
C SER A 37 -16.44 7.03 -14.44
N GLY A 38 -15.23 6.59 -14.05
CA GLY A 38 -14.13 7.44 -13.61
C GLY A 38 -13.10 7.69 -14.71
N LYS A 39 -12.30 8.75 -14.52
CA LYS A 39 -11.06 8.98 -15.27
C LYS A 39 -10.06 7.88 -14.92
N ASP A 40 -9.33 7.34 -15.90
CA ASP A 40 -8.22 6.42 -15.63
C ASP A 40 -7.16 7.14 -14.76
N ILE A 41 -6.76 6.52 -13.66
CA ILE A 41 -5.74 7.03 -12.74
C ILE A 41 -4.53 6.10 -12.81
N ARG A 42 -3.35 6.65 -13.06
CA ARG A 42 -2.06 5.97 -12.98
C ARG A 42 -1.50 6.09 -11.57
N VAL A 43 -1.27 4.96 -10.94
CA VAL A 43 -0.71 4.89 -9.59
C VAL A 43 0.68 4.24 -9.65
N MET A 44 1.65 4.87 -8.98
CA MET A 44 3.00 4.34 -8.80
C MET A 44 3.24 4.06 -7.32
N SER A 45 3.95 2.98 -7.01
CA SER A 45 4.54 2.76 -5.69
C SER A 45 6.04 2.57 -5.87
N TYR A 46 6.84 3.29 -5.10
CA TYR A 46 8.28 3.23 -5.25
C TYR A 46 9.02 3.42 -3.93
N ASN A 47 9.88 2.47 -3.60
CA ASN A 47 10.80 2.59 -2.49
C ASN A 47 12.04 3.33 -2.96
N ILE A 48 12.28 4.52 -2.40
CA ILE A 48 13.35 5.40 -2.86
C ILE A 48 14.68 5.16 -2.14
N GLN A 49 14.74 4.24 -1.17
CA GLN A 49 15.93 3.92 -0.39
C GLN A 49 16.66 5.20 0.10
N GLN A 50 15.90 6.10 0.72
CA GLN A 50 16.36 7.41 1.20
C GLN A 50 16.93 8.34 0.11
N ALA A 51 16.62 8.08 -1.17
CA ALA A 51 17.08 8.79 -2.36
C ALA A 51 18.59 8.68 -2.64
N PHE A 52 19.25 7.62 -2.19
CA PHE A 52 20.64 7.33 -2.59
C PHE A 52 20.69 6.40 -3.79
N ASN A 53 21.66 6.63 -4.68
CA ASN A 53 21.97 5.73 -5.78
C ASN A 53 22.80 4.51 -5.30
N THR A 54 23.17 3.63 -6.23
CA THR A 54 23.95 2.42 -5.94
C THR A 54 25.38 2.68 -5.42
N GLU A 55 25.86 3.91 -5.55
CA GLU A 55 27.16 4.36 -5.03
C GLU A 55 27.01 5.03 -3.65
N GLY A 56 25.79 5.12 -3.11
CA GLY A 56 25.51 5.80 -1.84
C GLY A 56 25.50 7.32 -1.94
N ILE A 57 25.29 7.87 -3.14
CA ILE A 57 25.22 9.32 -3.40
C ILE A 57 23.76 9.75 -3.51
N LEU A 58 23.40 10.86 -2.87
CA LEU A 58 22.05 11.43 -2.95
C LEU A 58 21.75 11.85 -4.40
N ASP A 59 20.77 11.21 -5.03
CA ASP A 59 20.44 11.39 -6.44
C ASP A 59 18.93 11.58 -6.65
N LEU A 60 18.48 12.83 -6.43
CA LEU A 60 17.09 13.22 -6.63
C LEU A 60 16.75 13.44 -8.09
N GLU A 61 17.75 13.64 -8.96
CA GLU A 61 17.53 13.87 -10.39
C GLU A 61 17.11 12.57 -11.07
N MET A 62 17.80 11.47 -10.78
CA MET A 62 17.44 10.14 -11.26
C MET A 62 16.03 9.73 -10.82
N LEU A 63 15.69 10.01 -9.55
CA LEU A 63 14.36 9.74 -9.02
C LEU A 63 13.28 10.58 -9.72
N THR A 64 13.52 11.88 -9.90
CA THR A 64 12.60 12.78 -10.60
C THR A 64 12.40 12.37 -12.05
N LYS A 65 13.47 11.98 -12.75
CA LYS A 65 13.41 11.46 -14.11
C LYS A 65 12.54 10.20 -14.18
N THR A 66 12.79 9.24 -13.30
CA THR A 66 12.03 7.98 -13.22
C THR A 66 10.54 8.24 -13.02
N ILE A 67 10.18 9.14 -12.10
CA ILE A 67 8.77 9.49 -11.82
C ILE A 67 8.14 10.22 -13.01
N ARG A 68 8.85 11.13 -13.67
CA ARG A 68 8.35 11.82 -14.88
C ARG A 68 8.12 10.86 -16.04
N GLU A 69 9.00 9.88 -16.24
CA GLU A 69 8.85 8.86 -17.28
C GLU A 69 7.64 7.96 -17.04
N ALA A 70 7.38 7.60 -15.77
CA ALA A 70 6.18 6.85 -15.39
C ALA A 70 4.89 7.69 -15.50
N ASN A 71 5.00 9.01 -15.35
CA ASN A 71 3.90 9.98 -15.36
C ASN A 71 2.68 9.54 -14.53
N PRO A 72 2.84 9.22 -13.22
CA PRO A 72 1.73 8.83 -12.37
C PRO A 72 0.85 10.03 -12.01
N ASP A 73 -0.43 9.79 -11.73
CA ASP A 73 -1.30 10.77 -11.09
C ASP A 73 -1.09 10.76 -9.56
N ILE A 74 -0.86 9.57 -9.00
CA ILE A 74 -0.61 9.37 -7.55
C ILE A 74 0.62 8.48 -7.39
N ILE A 75 1.51 8.84 -6.47
CA ILE A 75 2.68 8.04 -6.13
C ILE A 75 2.77 7.81 -4.62
N GLY A 76 2.93 6.55 -4.21
CA GLY A 76 3.31 6.16 -2.86
C GLY A 76 4.83 5.94 -2.77
N LEU A 77 5.51 6.71 -1.94
CA LEU A 77 6.96 6.64 -1.73
C LEU A 77 7.27 5.92 -0.42
N GLN A 78 8.16 4.93 -0.46
CA GLN A 78 8.70 4.28 0.75
C GLN A 78 10.14 4.68 1.05
N GLU A 79 10.53 4.55 2.33
CA GLU A 79 11.86 4.91 2.84
C GLU A 79 12.26 6.37 2.58
N SER A 80 11.27 7.25 2.42
CA SER A 80 11.50 8.68 2.29
C SER A 80 11.67 9.31 3.66
N LEU A 81 12.82 9.07 4.28
CA LEU A 81 13.15 9.66 5.57
C LEU A 81 13.30 11.19 5.44
N PRO A 82 12.86 11.96 6.45
CA PRO A 82 13.09 13.40 6.51
C PRO A 82 14.58 13.72 6.62
N THR A 83 14.89 15.01 6.49
CA THR A 83 16.23 15.60 6.55
C THR A 83 17.16 14.92 7.57
N ARG A 84 18.28 14.39 7.08
CA ARG A 84 19.38 13.83 7.88
C ARG A 84 20.69 14.53 7.52
N ILE A 85 21.66 14.46 8.43
CA ILE A 85 23.03 14.93 8.15
C ILE A 85 23.60 14.20 6.92
N ALA A 86 23.30 12.89 6.80
CA ALA A 86 23.70 12.06 5.66
C ALA A 86 23.10 12.53 4.32
N SER A 87 21.94 13.19 4.32
CA SER A 87 21.30 13.75 3.12
C SER A 87 21.66 15.23 2.91
N SER A 88 22.77 15.71 3.48
CA SER A 88 23.17 17.12 3.47
C SER A 88 22.06 18.07 3.96
N ASN A 89 21.22 17.60 4.89
CA ASN A 89 20.06 18.32 5.40
C ASN A 89 19.00 18.68 4.34
N VAL A 90 18.98 17.95 3.21
CA VAL A 90 17.94 18.05 2.18
C VAL A 90 16.76 17.18 2.58
N ASN A 91 15.54 17.70 2.36
CA ASN A 91 14.29 16.95 2.46
C ASN A 91 13.91 16.42 1.06
N PRO A 92 14.09 15.10 0.78
CA PRO A 92 13.80 14.53 -0.53
C PRO A 92 12.36 14.76 -0.98
N LEU A 93 11.39 14.61 -0.06
CA LEU A 93 9.96 14.72 -0.35
C LEU A 93 9.57 16.11 -0.81
N VAL A 94 10.01 17.14 -0.08
CA VAL A 94 9.73 18.53 -0.43
C VAL A 94 10.36 18.89 -1.76
N LYS A 95 11.59 18.45 -2.01
CA LYS A 95 12.28 18.72 -3.27
C LYS A 95 11.59 18.01 -4.45
N LEU A 96 11.24 16.74 -4.32
CA LEU A 96 10.49 15.98 -5.34
C LEU A 96 9.13 16.60 -5.62
N ALA A 97 8.36 16.92 -4.57
CA ALA A 97 7.04 17.54 -4.72
C ALA A 97 7.12 18.88 -5.47
N ASN A 98 8.11 19.71 -5.15
CA ASN A 98 8.34 20.98 -5.85
C ASN A 98 8.76 20.77 -7.31
N GLU A 99 9.66 19.83 -7.59
CA GLU A 99 10.18 19.56 -8.95
C GLU A 99 9.14 18.88 -9.86
N LEU A 100 8.25 18.07 -9.30
CA LEU A 100 7.18 17.37 -10.01
C LEU A 100 5.88 18.19 -10.03
N GLY A 101 5.75 19.19 -9.16
CA GLY A 101 4.54 19.98 -8.98
C GLY A 101 3.41 19.22 -8.29
N TYR A 102 3.73 18.31 -7.38
CA TYR A 102 2.77 17.46 -6.68
C TYR A 102 2.49 17.98 -5.27
N TYR A 103 1.33 17.62 -4.71
CA TYR A 103 1.01 17.82 -3.30
C TYR A 103 1.54 16.68 -2.44
N ILE A 104 1.98 16.99 -1.22
CA ILE A 104 2.43 15.99 -0.24
C ILE A 104 1.26 15.64 0.69
N TYR A 105 0.97 14.35 0.80
CA TYR A 105 0.05 13.80 1.79
C TYR A 105 0.78 12.80 2.68
N ASN A 106 0.77 13.07 3.98
CA ASN A 106 1.35 12.18 4.98
C ASN A 106 0.30 11.14 5.40
N GLY A 107 0.61 9.86 5.25
CA GLY A 107 -0.27 8.78 5.71
C GLY A 107 -0.49 8.81 7.23
N PRO A 108 -1.54 8.13 7.74
CA PRO A 108 -1.78 8.03 9.18
C PRO A 108 -0.64 7.26 9.86
N GLY A 109 0.22 7.99 10.56
CA GLY A 109 1.35 7.46 11.34
C GLY A 109 1.75 8.47 12.43
N PRO A 110 2.50 8.07 13.46
CA PRO A 110 2.95 8.99 14.50
C PRO A 110 3.75 10.12 13.84
N GLN A 111 3.42 11.39 14.08
CA GLN A 111 4.18 12.53 13.51
C GLN A 111 5.68 12.52 13.86
N TYR A 112 6.07 11.71 14.85
CA TYR A 112 7.42 11.55 15.38
C TYR A 112 8.16 10.28 14.93
N GLN A 113 7.46 9.30 14.35
CA GLN A 113 8.09 8.16 13.69
C GLN A 113 7.91 8.36 12.21
N THR A 114 9.02 8.38 11.48
CA THR A 114 9.04 8.55 10.02
C THR A 114 7.99 7.64 9.40
N PRO A 115 6.87 8.16 8.84
CA PRO A 115 5.95 7.29 8.16
C PRO A 115 6.74 6.71 6.99
N ASP A 116 6.95 5.40 7.00
CA ASP A 116 7.70 4.72 5.94
C ASP A 116 6.98 4.80 4.59
N LEU A 117 5.81 5.45 4.52
CA LEU A 117 5.01 5.66 3.33
C LEU A 117 4.48 7.10 3.26
N PHE A 118 4.80 7.79 2.17
CA PHE A 118 4.26 9.11 1.83
C PHE A 118 3.52 9.04 0.49
N CYS A 119 2.47 9.83 0.33
CA CYS A 119 1.78 9.95 -0.95
C CYS A 119 2.06 11.31 -1.57
N LEU A 120 2.42 11.34 -2.85
CA LEU A 120 2.40 12.56 -3.66
C LEU A 120 1.28 12.45 -4.72
N SER A 121 0.58 13.54 -5.00
CA SER A 121 -0.53 13.58 -5.96
C SER A 121 -0.43 14.78 -6.89
N ILE A 122 -0.91 14.64 -8.13
CA ILE A 122 -1.04 15.74 -9.10
C ILE A 122 -2.03 16.82 -8.64
N LYS A 123 -1.85 18.03 -9.21
CA LYS A 123 -2.59 19.27 -8.94
C LYS A 123 -4.10 19.19 -9.10
#